data_AF-K0UV05-F1
#
_entry.id   AF-K0UV05-F1
#
_cell.length_a   1.000
_cell.length_b   1.000
_cell.length_c   1.000
_cell.angle_alpha   90.00
_cell.angle_beta   90.00
_cell.angle_gamma   90.00
#
_symmetry.space_group_name_H-M   'P 1'
#
loop_
_entity.id
_entity.type
_entity.pdbx_description
1 polymer ?
#
loop_
_entity_poly.entity_id
_entity_poly.type
_entity_poly.pdbx_seq_one_letter_code
_entity_poly.pdbx_strand_id
1 'polypeptide(L)'
;MTTISHLPARYDAAGLDSLLDDLAGVAARGEVPGPDLLTRVTDALPELATMAADPNDGEPYSRTILRVDEVEIMLARWRPGQRCAPHDHGGAGGFVIVLQGGFEERRFDWDGPRLTVTTSTEHHTGEVTSITSDVIHDMAGLDGGLTLHFYSPPATSMRVFDLDRSEMLELVGNYGAWIPREPHPRVPFAQISPEMLAAPVIWVAHTTHYRGGSAEFAVAAATMARELAAVHPDAEVIVSGLHGKADFIEQLTRLTEEGREIDQLHLISHSGMYGPMFGSTDWPEQFSPHEWRSMTIPFTASGRAYFHACRTARWFAPFFANVFGVSAFGNRNYTTVSTRKDRFSWAGRRPASRTDLYLIDTPGRKSHGLLGAARKYLGAAANPPLLSTPD
;
A
#
# COMPACT_ATOMS: atom_id res chain seq x y z
N MET A 1 -19.27 64.50 29.28
CA MET A 1 -20.55 64.18 28.60
C MET A 1 -20.45 62.75 28.15
N THR A 2 -21.17 61.88 28.84
CA THR A 2 -21.15 60.43 28.69
C THR A 2 -22.13 60.05 27.59
N THR A 3 -21.64 59.54 26.46
CA THR A 3 -22.48 58.88 25.45
C THR A 3 -22.52 57.40 25.79
N ILE A 4 -23.56 57.00 26.51
CA ILE A 4 -23.97 55.61 26.66
C ILE A 4 -24.51 55.18 25.30
N SER A 5 -23.75 54.34 24.59
CA SER A 5 -24.25 53.66 23.40
C SER A 5 -25.12 52.49 23.87
N HIS A 6 -26.38 52.51 23.48
CA HIS A 6 -27.34 51.45 23.73
C HIS A 6 -26.87 50.13 23.09
N LEU A 7 -26.63 49.12 23.92
CA LEU A 7 -26.56 47.71 23.52
C LEU A 7 -27.97 47.24 23.10
N PRO A 8 -28.16 46.64 21.92
CA PRO A 8 -29.44 46.06 21.55
C PRO A 8 -29.62 44.67 22.18
N ALA A 9 -30.87 44.42 22.62
CA ALA A 9 -31.54 43.16 22.94
C ALA A 9 -30.81 42.13 23.85
N ARG A 10 -31.52 41.75 24.93
CA ARG A 10 -31.13 40.66 25.84
C ARG A 10 -30.94 39.34 25.07
N TYR A 11 -29.71 38.83 25.11
CA TYR A 11 -29.31 37.48 24.72
C TYR A 11 -30.15 36.42 25.43
N ASP A 12 -30.60 35.37 24.72
CA ASP A 12 -31.16 34.16 25.32
C ASP A 12 -30.06 33.09 25.42
N ALA A 13 -29.06 33.36 26.26
CA ALA A 13 -27.92 32.47 26.48
C ALA A 13 -28.37 31.04 26.87
N ALA A 14 -29.51 30.92 27.57
CA ALA A 14 -30.05 29.62 27.96
C ALA A 14 -30.51 28.77 26.76
N GLY A 15 -31.02 29.40 25.70
CA GLY A 15 -31.44 28.72 24.47
C GLY A 15 -30.27 28.18 23.66
N LEU A 16 -29.19 28.97 23.53
CA LEU A 16 -27.98 28.55 22.83
C LEU A 16 -27.23 27.45 23.59
N ASP A 17 -27.06 27.59 24.91
CA ASP A 17 -26.42 26.57 25.74
C ASP A 17 -27.14 25.21 25.63
N SER A 18 -28.48 25.22 25.70
CA SER A 18 -29.28 24.01 25.51
C SER A 18 -29.13 23.40 24.12
N LEU A 19 -28.99 24.21 23.07
CA LEU A 19 -28.73 23.70 21.71
C LEU A 19 -27.35 23.03 21.61
N LEU A 20 -26.32 23.65 22.19
CA LEU A 20 -24.97 23.11 22.20
C LEU A 20 -24.89 21.80 23.00
N ASP A 21 -25.65 21.69 24.10
CA ASP A 21 -25.79 20.44 24.87
C ASP A 21 -26.41 19.30 24.07
N ASP A 22 -27.52 19.58 23.37
CA ASP A 22 -28.18 18.57 22.55
C ASP A 22 -27.26 18.06 21.42
N LEU A 23 -26.54 18.98 20.76
CA LEU A 23 -25.58 18.65 19.70
C LEU A 23 -24.35 17.90 20.22
N ALA A 24 -23.82 18.27 21.39
CA ALA A 24 -22.75 17.54 22.04
C ALA A 24 -23.19 16.10 22.38
N GLY A 25 -24.42 15.92 22.86
CA GLY A 25 -24.98 14.59 23.10
C GLY A 25 -25.06 13.73 21.83
N VAL A 26 -25.36 14.33 20.67
CA VAL A 26 -25.34 13.64 19.37
C VAL A 26 -23.91 13.22 19.00
N ALA A 27 -22.93 14.12 19.14
CA ALA A 27 -21.52 13.82 18.84
C ALA A 27 -20.95 12.72 19.74
N ALA A 28 -21.27 12.74 21.03
CA ALA A 28 -20.85 11.73 22.00
C ALA A 28 -21.39 10.32 21.69
N ARG A 29 -22.51 10.21 20.96
CA ARG A 29 -23.06 8.93 20.47
C ARG A 29 -22.49 8.51 19.10
N GLY A 30 -21.66 9.34 18.47
CA GLY A 30 -21.16 9.10 17.11
C GLY A 30 -22.24 9.24 16.03
N GLU A 31 -23.27 10.04 16.29
CA GLU A 31 -24.38 10.29 15.36
C GLU A 31 -24.23 11.66 14.68
N VAL A 32 -25.11 11.95 13.71
CA VAL A 32 -25.27 13.28 13.11
C VAL A 32 -26.62 13.90 13.51
N PRO A 33 -26.72 15.24 13.66
CA PRO A 33 -27.94 15.89 14.09
C PRO A 33 -29.06 15.74 13.07
N GLY A 34 -30.27 15.49 13.57
CA GLY A 34 -31.49 15.47 12.77
C GLY A 34 -31.99 16.88 12.37
N PRO A 35 -33.01 16.96 11.51
CA PRO A 35 -33.50 18.21 10.92
C PRO A 35 -33.99 19.24 11.95
N ASP A 36 -34.56 18.79 13.07
CA ASP A 36 -35.05 19.69 14.13
C ASP A 36 -33.90 20.45 14.80
N LEU A 37 -32.77 19.78 15.05
CA LEU A 37 -31.58 20.44 15.60
C LEU A 37 -30.94 21.37 14.57
N LEU A 38 -30.91 20.98 13.28
CA LEU A 38 -30.39 21.83 12.22
C LEU A 38 -31.21 23.11 12.01
N THR A 39 -32.52 23.04 12.21
CA THR A 39 -33.39 24.21 12.20
C THR A 39 -33.02 25.16 13.35
N ARG A 40 -32.85 24.64 14.57
CA ARG A 40 -32.41 25.44 15.73
C ARG A 40 -31.02 26.06 15.53
N VAL A 41 -30.10 25.35 14.87
CA VAL A 41 -28.78 25.88 14.50
C VAL A 41 -28.91 27.05 13.52
N THR A 42 -29.82 26.95 12.56
CA THR A 42 -30.10 28.04 11.60
C THR A 42 -30.62 29.28 12.33
N ASP A 43 -31.54 29.11 13.29
CA ASP A 43 -32.06 30.22 14.10
C ASP A 43 -30.98 30.86 14.99
N ALA A 44 -30.01 30.07 15.46
CA ALA A 44 -28.88 30.52 16.28
C ALA A 44 -27.73 31.17 15.49
N LEU A 45 -27.76 31.13 14.15
CA LEU A 45 -26.69 31.65 13.28
C LEU A 45 -26.26 33.09 13.62
N PRO A 46 -27.16 34.07 13.82
CA PRO A 46 -26.75 35.45 14.10
C PRO A 46 -25.91 35.56 15.38
N GLU A 47 -26.22 34.76 16.41
CA GLU A 47 -25.49 34.76 17.67
C GLU A 47 -24.12 34.08 17.50
N LEU A 48 -24.09 32.88 16.92
CA LEU A 48 -22.84 32.15 16.63
C LEU A 48 -21.89 32.99 15.76
N ALA A 49 -22.42 33.71 14.77
CA ALA A 49 -21.64 34.58 13.90
C ALA A 49 -21.00 35.76 14.65
N THR A 50 -21.58 36.25 15.76
CA THR A 50 -20.95 37.30 16.58
C THR A 50 -19.84 36.78 17.48
N MET A 51 -19.84 35.48 17.81
CA MET A 51 -18.83 34.85 18.66
C MET A 51 -17.55 34.48 17.90
N ALA A 52 -17.67 34.15 16.61
CA ALA A 52 -16.53 33.69 15.82
C ALA A 52 -15.57 34.85 15.49
N ALA A 53 -14.30 34.70 15.90
CA ALA A 53 -13.24 35.66 15.60
C ALA A 53 -12.84 35.64 14.12
N ASP A 54 -12.16 36.70 13.66
CA ASP A 54 -11.51 36.69 12.35
C ASP A 54 -10.21 35.86 12.36
N PRO A 55 -9.86 35.20 11.24
CA PRO A 55 -8.60 34.46 11.12
C PRO A 55 -7.38 35.38 11.23
N ASN A 56 -6.28 34.90 11.82
CA ASN A 56 -5.02 35.65 11.79
C ASN A 56 -4.39 35.62 10.38
N ASP A 57 -3.35 36.43 10.17
CA ASP A 57 -2.71 36.57 8.87
C ASP A 57 -2.05 35.27 8.38
N GLY A 58 -2.56 34.77 7.26
CA GLY A 58 -2.11 33.54 6.60
C GLY A 58 -2.64 32.25 7.23
N GLU A 59 -3.61 32.34 8.15
CA GLU A 59 -4.43 31.20 8.56
C GLU A 59 -5.65 31.10 7.63
N PRO A 60 -6.02 29.90 7.16
CA PRO A 60 -7.17 29.70 6.28
C PRO A 60 -8.50 29.97 7.00
N TYR A 61 -8.55 29.76 8.32
CA TYR A 61 -9.71 29.99 9.17
C TYR A 61 -9.30 30.29 10.61
N SER A 62 -10.19 30.91 11.39
CA SER A 62 -10.01 31.12 12.84
C SER A 62 -10.56 29.94 13.62
N ARG A 63 -10.05 29.70 14.84
CA ARG A 63 -10.63 28.73 15.78
C ARG A 63 -11.18 29.46 16.99
N THR A 64 -12.49 29.42 17.19
CA THR A 64 -13.13 29.91 18.41
C THR A 64 -13.71 28.72 19.17
N ILE A 65 -12.99 28.29 20.22
CA ILE A 65 -13.44 27.21 21.10
C ILE A 65 -14.59 27.73 21.97
N LEU A 66 -15.76 27.12 21.83
CA LEU A 66 -16.94 27.42 22.64
C LEU A 66 -16.94 26.62 23.94
N ARG A 67 -16.57 25.33 23.86
CA ARG A 67 -16.55 24.41 25.00
C ARG A 67 -15.59 23.26 24.77
N VAL A 68 -14.98 22.75 25.84
CA VAL A 68 -14.21 21.51 25.86
C VAL A 68 -14.54 20.74 27.14
N ASP A 69 -15.35 19.70 27.02
CA ASP A 69 -15.73 18.79 28.11
C ASP A 69 -15.59 17.32 27.67
N GLU A 70 -16.69 16.60 27.47
CA GLU A 70 -16.74 15.31 26.79
C GLU A 70 -16.72 15.48 25.25
N VAL A 71 -16.96 16.70 24.78
CA VAL A 71 -16.94 17.10 23.38
C VAL A 71 -16.21 18.44 23.25
N GLU A 72 -15.34 18.57 22.24
CA GLU A 72 -14.84 19.88 21.80
C GLU A 72 -15.85 20.49 20.84
N ILE A 73 -16.34 21.69 21.17
CA ILE A 73 -17.22 22.50 20.33
C ILE A 73 -16.44 23.71 19.84
N MET A 74 -16.32 23.85 18.53
CA MET A 74 -15.53 24.91 17.91
C MET A 74 -16.29 25.58 16.76
N LEU A 75 -16.27 26.91 16.73
CA LEU A 75 -16.59 27.70 15.55
C LEU A 75 -15.35 27.98 14.71
N ALA A 76 -15.49 27.87 13.39
CA ALA A 76 -14.45 28.22 12.45
C ALA A 76 -14.93 29.23 11.41
N ARG A 77 -14.30 30.42 11.36
CA ARG A 77 -14.54 31.44 10.33
C ARG A 77 -13.49 31.34 9.24
N TRP A 78 -13.93 31.08 8.02
CA TRP A 78 -13.07 30.79 6.88
C TRP A 78 -12.82 32.01 6.00
N ARG A 79 -11.57 32.15 5.55
CA ARG A 79 -11.22 33.10 4.51
C ARG A 79 -11.71 32.60 3.14
N PRO A 80 -12.22 33.49 2.27
CA PRO A 80 -12.59 33.11 0.91
C PRO A 80 -11.44 32.52 0.11
N GLY A 81 -11.73 31.39 -0.55
CA GLY A 81 -10.80 30.65 -1.41
C GLY A 81 -9.65 29.95 -0.69
N GLN A 82 -9.58 29.99 0.64
CA GLN A 82 -8.51 29.34 1.40
C GLN A 82 -8.88 27.92 1.79
N ARG A 83 -7.86 27.04 1.80
CA ARG A 83 -7.96 25.62 2.12
C ARG A 83 -7.09 25.31 3.34
N CYS A 84 -7.62 24.52 4.27
CA CYS A 84 -6.82 23.96 5.35
C CYS A 84 -5.91 22.84 4.81
N ALA A 85 -4.83 22.51 5.49
CA ALA A 85 -4.00 21.36 5.11
C ALA A 85 -4.76 20.05 5.41
N PRO A 86 -4.52 18.96 4.66
CA PRO A 86 -5.07 17.65 5.00
C PRO A 86 -4.67 17.27 6.42
N HIS A 87 -5.62 16.77 7.19
CA HIS A 87 -5.42 16.45 8.60
C HIS A 87 -6.35 15.33 9.05
N ASP A 88 -5.96 14.67 10.14
CA ASP A 88 -6.84 13.80 10.90
C ASP A 88 -7.36 14.48 12.16
N HIS A 89 -8.06 13.71 13.01
CA HIS A 89 -8.76 14.22 14.18
C HIS A 89 -8.24 13.61 15.49
N GLY A 90 -6.99 13.11 15.52
CA GLY A 90 -6.40 12.57 16.76
C GLY A 90 -7.17 11.40 17.38
N GLY A 91 -7.89 10.64 16.57
CA GLY A 91 -8.77 9.55 17.01
C GLY A 91 -10.18 9.98 17.42
N ALA A 92 -10.50 11.28 17.41
CA ALA A 92 -11.85 11.78 17.65
C ALA A 92 -12.77 11.51 16.45
N GLY A 93 -14.05 11.24 16.73
CA GLY A 93 -15.13 11.31 15.75
C GLY A 93 -16.00 12.54 15.97
N GLY A 94 -17.00 12.75 15.12
CA GLY A 94 -17.98 13.82 15.29
C GLY A 94 -18.56 14.30 13.97
N PHE A 95 -18.84 15.61 13.88
CA PHE A 95 -19.41 16.19 12.67
C PHE A 95 -19.12 17.69 12.55
N VAL A 96 -19.27 18.19 11.33
CA VAL A 96 -19.16 19.61 10.99
C VAL A 96 -20.46 20.07 10.33
N ILE A 97 -21.05 21.15 10.85
CA ILE A 97 -22.23 21.81 10.29
C ILE A 97 -21.79 23.07 9.54
N VAL A 98 -22.23 23.23 8.29
CA VAL A 98 -22.02 24.47 7.53
C VAL A 98 -23.06 25.51 7.97
N LEU A 99 -22.61 26.52 8.70
CA LEU A 99 -23.48 27.58 9.20
C LEU A 99 -23.75 28.67 8.15
N GLN A 100 -22.74 28.98 7.33
CA GLN A 100 -22.85 30.00 6.28
C GLN A 100 -21.79 29.73 5.21
N GLY A 101 -22.16 29.85 3.93
CA GLY A 101 -21.24 29.75 2.79
C GLY A 101 -21.30 28.41 2.07
N GLY A 102 -20.33 28.19 1.18
CA GLY A 102 -20.12 26.95 0.43
C GLY A 102 -18.71 26.44 0.65
N PHE A 103 -18.57 25.12 0.82
CA PHE A 103 -17.32 24.46 1.19
C PHE A 103 -17.02 23.29 0.28
N GLU A 104 -15.75 23.06 -0.04
CA GLU A 104 -15.30 21.83 -0.69
C GLU A 104 -14.49 20.99 0.29
N GLU A 105 -15.00 19.81 0.65
CA GLU A 105 -14.29 18.78 1.42
C GLU A 105 -13.63 17.80 0.46
N ARG A 106 -12.32 17.56 0.63
CA ARG A 106 -11.64 16.44 -0.02
C ARG A 106 -11.22 15.43 1.02
N ARG A 107 -11.55 14.17 0.78
CA ARG A 107 -11.13 13.04 1.62
C ARG A 107 -9.96 12.32 0.98
N PHE A 108 -9.07 11.82 1.83
CA PHE A 108 -7.82 11.20 1.41
C PHE A 108 -7.70 9.78 1.94
N ASP A 109 -6.99 8.96 1.18
CA ASP A 109 -6.54 7.65 1.60
C ASP A 109 -5.11 7.38 1.08
N TRP A 110 -4.46 6.38 1.67
CA TRP A 110 -3.10 5.98 1.33
C TRP A 110 -3.07 5.11 0.06
N ASP A 111 -2.20 5.48 -0.87
CA ASP A 111 -1.77 4.68 -2.03
C ASP A 111 -0.25 4.47 -1.90
N GLY A 112 0.12 3.36 -1.24
CA GLY A 112 1.47 3.15 -0.74
C GLY A 112 1.90 4.31 0.19
N PRO A 113 3.09 4.91 -0.02
CA PRO A 113 3.55 6.03 0.80
C PRO A 113 2.95 7.39 0.38
N ARG A 114 1.94 7.41 -0.51
CA ARG A 114 1.32 8.65 -1.00
C ARG A 114 -0.07 8.81 -0.41
N LEU A 115 -0.41 10.04 -0.04
CA LEU A 115 -1.76 10.40 0.36
C LEU A 115 -2.51 10.98 -0.87
N THR A 116 -3.62 10.35 -1.26
CA THR A 116 -4.33 10.68 -2.51
C THR A 116 -5.78 11.04 -2.24
N VAL A 117 -6.33 11.98 -3.03
CA VAL A 117 -7.75 12.36 -2.93
C VAL A 117 -8.61 11.22 -3.45
N THR A 118 -9.48 10.68 -2.61
CA THR A 118 -10.45 9.62 -2.98
C THR A 118 -11.81 10.19 -3.31
N THR A 119 -12.21 11.29 -2.65
CA THR A 119 -13.52 11.94 -2.85
C THR A 119 -13.35 13.45 -2.74
N SER A 120 -14.10 14.21 -3.55
CA SER A 120 -14.34 15.65 -3.36
C SER A 120 -15.84 15.91 -3.37
N THR A 121 -16.33 16.61 -2.35
CA THR A 121 -17.74 16.89 -2.13
C THR A 121 -17.92 18.36 -1.76
N GLU A 122 -18.87 19.02 -2.41
CA GLU A 122 -19.30 20.36 -2.00
C GLU A 122 -20.40 20.27 -0.93
N HIS A 123 -20.29 21.12 0.09
CA HIS A 123 -21.25 21.26 1.17
C HIS A 123 -21.76 22.69 1.22
N HIS A 124 -23.07 22.84 1.40
CA HIS A 124 -23.76 24.12 1.46
C HIS A 124 -24.34 24.40 2.85
N THR A 125 -24.77 25.64 3.06
CA THR A 125 -25.38 26.07 4.33
C THR A 125 -26.52 25.16 4.77
N GLY A 126 -26.47 24.70 6.03
CA GLY A 126 -27.41 23.76 6.64
C GLY A 126 -27.01 22.28 6.50
N GLU A 127 -26.02 21.96 5.68
CA GLU A 127 -25.54 20.58 5.52
C GLU A 127 -24.54 20.19 6.61
N VAL A 128 -24.43 18.87 6.79
CA VAL A 128 -23.61 18.24 7.82
C VAL A 128 -22.70 17.22 7.16
N THR A 129 -21.42 17.24 7.50
CA THR A 129 -20.47 16.17 7.17
C THR A 129 -20.05 15.43 8.44
N SER A 130 -20.09 14.10 8.40
CA SER A 130 -19.67 13.25 9.52
C SER A 130 -18.17 12.98 9.44
N ILE A 131 -17.53 12.99 10.61
CA ILE A 131 -16.11 12.71 10.80
C ILE A 131 -15.97 11.45 11.64
N THR A 132 -15.29 10.45 11.10
CA THR A 132 -14.87 9.26 11.85
C THR A 132 -13.38 9.37 12.15
N SER A 133 -12.90 8.57 13.12
CA SER A 133 -11.53 8.66 13.64
C SER A 133 -10.43 8.35 12.62
N ASP A 134 -10.79 7.71 11.51
CA ASP A 134 -9.93 7.35 10.38
C ASP A 134 -9.95 8.37 9.23
N VAL A 135 -10.86 9.35 9.26
CA VAL A 135 -10.98 10.34 8.18
C VAL A 135 -9.77 11.28 8.18
N ILE A 136 -9.05 11.27 7.06
CA ILE A 136 -8.10 12.32 6.66
C ILE A 136 -8.79 13.19 5.62
N HIS A 137 -8.90 14.49 5.88
CA HIS A 137 -9.55 15.41 4.95
C HIS A 137 -8.93 16.81 4.95
N ASP A 138 -9.22 17.58 3.91
CA ASP A 138 -9.12 19.03 3.95
C ASP A 138 -10.43 19.68 3.50
N MET A 139 -10.62 20.93 3.93
CA MET A 139 -11.78 21.74 3.60
C MET A 139 -11.32 23.10 3.07
N ALA A 140 -12.06 23.63 2.10
CA ALA A 140 -11.89 24.99 1.60
C ALA A 140 -13.20 25.75 1.71
N GLY A 141 -13.14 26.97 2.24
CA GLY A 141 -14.27 27.91 2.16
C GLY A 141 -14.26 28.59 0.80
N LEU A 142 -15.12 28.16 -0.13
CA LEU A 142 -15.12 28.64 -1.52
C LEU A 142 -15.29 30.17 -1.58
N ASP A 143 -16.33 30.66 -0.94
CA ASP A 143 -16.62 32.09 -0.77
C ASP A 143 -16.34 32.59 0.66
N GLY A 144 -15.64 31.77 1.45
CA GLY A 144 -15.51 31.92 2.90
C GLY A 144 -16.77 31.42 3.60
N GLY A 145 -16.89 31.71 4.90
CA GLY A 145 -18.06 31.29 5.64
C GLY A 145 -17.79 30.93 7.10
N LEU A 146 -18.75 30.23 7.68
CA LEU A 146 -18.72 29.78 9.07
C LEU A 146 -19.12 28.31 9.16
N THR A 147 -18.38 27.55 9.95
CA THR A 147 -18.68 26.15 10.27
C THR A 147 -18.67 25.94 11.77
N LEU A 148 -19.47 24.99 12.25
CA LEU A 148 -19.55 24.57 13.65
C LEU A 148 -19.13 23.10 13.75
N HIS A 149 -18.14 22.83 14.57
CA HIS A 149 -17.47 21.54 14.69
C HIS A 149 -17.72 20.94 16.07
N PHE A 150 -17.96 19.64 16.09
CA PHE A 150 -18.10 18.83 17.30
C PHE A 150 -17.17 17.63 17.19
N TYR A 151 -16.29 17.44 18.18
CA TYR A 151 -15.35 16.31 18.23
C TYR A 151 -15.40 15.59 19.58
N SER A 152 -15.56 14.26 19.56
CA SER A 152 -15.61 13.42 20.74
C SER A 152 -14.79 12.11 20.55
N PRO A 153 -13.95 11.73 21.54
CA PRO A 153 -13.51 12.57 22.67
C PRO A 153 -12.71 13.79 22.16
N PRO A 154 -12.52 14.85 22.98
CA PRO A 154 -11.67 15.97 22.59
C PRO A 154 -10.25 15.49 22.26
N ALA A 155 -9.76 15.84 21.08
CA ALA A 155 -8.44 15.44 20.62
C ALA A 155 -7.36 16.23 21.36
N THR A 156 -6.29 15.56 21.79
CA THR A 156 -5.13 16.22 22.41
C THR A 156 -4.05 16.59 21.38
N SER A 157 -4.05 15.92 20.23
CA SER A 157 -3.21 16.23 19.08
C SER A 157 -3.95 15.94 17.78
N MET A 158 -3.44 16.47 16.68
CA MET A 158 -3.83 16.08 15.32
C MET A 158 -2.60 15.95 14.45
N ARG A 159 -2.69 15.11 13.43
CA ARG A 159 -1.68 15.01 12.38
C ARG A 159 -2.10 15.88 11.21
N VAL A 160 -1.19 16.72 10.73
CA VAL A 160 -1.35 17.53 9.52
C VAL A 160 -0.35 17.05 8.48
N PHE A 161 -0.82 16.87 7.26
CA PHE A 161 -0.08 16.26 6.16
C PHE A 161 0.34 17.32 5.14
N ASP A 162 1.65 17.50 4.99
CA ASP A 162 2.24 18.34 3.94
C ASP A 162 2.43 17.48 2.67
N LEU A 163 1.51 17.62 1.73
CA LEU A 163 1.52 16.88 0.47
C LEU A 163 2.73 17.23 -0.40
N ASP A 164 3.19 18.49 -0.38
CA ASP A 164 4.31 18.95 -1.23
C ASP A 164 5.63 18.31 -0.80
N ARG A 165 5.78 18.06 0.50
CA ARG A 165 6.98 17.45 1.07
C ARG A 165 6.83 15.97 1.40
N SER A 166 5.62 15.42 1.27
CA SER A 166 5.30 14.03 1.65
C SER A 166 5.69 13.73 3.11
N GLU A 167 5.37 14.67 4.00
CA GLU A 167 5.74 14.64 5.40
C GLU A 167 4.54 15.02 6.29
N MET A 168 4.42 14.37 7.44
CA MET A 168 3.40 14.63 8.45
C MET A 168 4.01 15.37 9.64
N LEU A 169 3.23 16.27 10.24
CA LEU A 169 3.55 16.94 11.49
C LEU A 169 2.44 16.65 12.51
N GLU A 170 2.81 16.32 13.72
CA GLU A 170 1.86 16.22 14.84
C GLU A 170 1.78 17.56 15.57
N LEU A 171 0.58 18.12 15.65
CA LEU A 171 0.29 19.37 16.34
C LEU A 171 -0.47 19.06 17.64
N VAL A 172 0.06 19.49 18.79
CA VAL A 172 -0.44 19.11 20.12
C VAL A 172 -1.07 20.30 20.83
N GLY A 173 -2.35 20.26 21.18
CA GLY A 173 -3.10 21.34 21.80
C GLY A 173 -4.02 22.08 20.82
N ASN A 174 -4.35 23.35 21.10
CA ASN A 174 -5.26 24.13 20.24
C ASN A 174 -4.55 24.70 19.01
N TYR A 175 -4.24 23.84 18.05
CA TYR A 175 -3.70 24.21 16.74
C TYR A 175 -4.80 24.16 15.69
N GLY A 176 -4.59 24.81 14.55
CA GLY A 176 -5.44 24.63 13.38
C GLY A 176 -4.80 23.74 12.32
N ALA A 177 -5.62 23.28 11.39
CA ALA A 177 -5.21 22.39 10.32
C ALA A 177 -4.46 23.16 9.22
N TRP A 178 -3.26 23.63 9.50
CA TRP A 178 -2.38 24.26 8.52
C TRP A 178 -0.92 24.00 8.87
N ILE A 179 -0.03 24.07 7.87
CA ILE A 179 1.40 23.88 8.10
C ILE A 179 1.95 25.06 8.91
N PRO A 180 2.48 24.83 10.13
CA PRO A 180 3.01 25.90 10.95
C PRO A 180 4.24 26.53 10.29
N ARG A 181 4.43 27.84 10.49
CA ARG A 181 5.60 28.58 9.98
C ARG A 181 6.86 28.30 10.79
N GLU A 182 6.69 27.98 12.06
CA GLU A 182 7.80 27.64 12.96
C GLU A 182 8.35 26.24 12.65
N PRO A 183 9.61 25.94 13.01
CA PRO A 183 10.13 24.60 12.87
C PRO A 183 9.36 23.61 13.75
N HIS A 184 8.83 22.55 13.15
CA HIS A 184 8.17 21.45 13.84
C HIS A 184 8.79 20.11 13.43
N PRO A 185 8.82 19.10 14.32
CA PRO A 185 9.21 17.73 13.96
C PRO A 185 8.35 17.23 12.79
N ARG A 186 8.99 16.50 11.87
CA ARG A 186 8.34 15.98 10.66
C ARG A 186 8.66 14.52 10.50
N VAL A 187 7.67 13.75 10.07
CA VAL A 187 7.78 12.31 9.84
C VAL A 187 7.43 12.03 8.37
N PRO A 188 8.31 11.41 7.58
CA PRO A 188 8.00 11.05 6.20
C PRO A 188 6.78 10.15 6.10
N PHE A 189 5.95 10.34 5.07
CA PHE A 189 4.77 9.51 4.82
C PHE A 189 5.09 8.01 4.77
N ALA A 190 6.23 7.63 4.17
CA ALA A 190 6.67 6.23 4.10
C ALA A 190 6.87 5.54 5.46
N GLN A 191 6.97 6.30 6.57
CA GLN A 191 7.08 5.75 7.92
C GLN A 191 5.73 5.60 8.64
N ILE A 192 4.68 6.26 8.12
CA ILE A 192 3.37 6.34 8.79
C ILE A 192 2.21 5.86 7.92
N SER A 193 2.41 5.70 6.61
CA SER A 193 1.46 5.03 5.74
C SER A 193 1.21 3.64 6.30
N PRO A 194 -0.04 3.17 6.38
CA PRO A 194 -0.33 1.78 6.72
C PRO A 194 0.54 0.88 5.84
N GLU A 195 1.06 -0.21 6.40
CA GLU A 195 1.55 -1.31 5.57
C GLU A 195 0.36 -1.78 4.72
N MET A 196 0.25 -1.26 3.50
CA MET A 196 -0.51 -1.96 2.48
C MET A 196 0.20 -3.30 2.36
N LEU A 197 -0.45 -4.38 2.81
CA LEU A 197 -0.11 -5.72 2.37
C LEU A 197 -0.38 -5.76 0.86
N ALA A 198 0.52 -5.15 0.08
CA ALA A 198 0.53 -5.28 -1.36
C ALA A 198 0.56 -6.79 -1.63
N ALA A 199 -0.34 -7.26 -2.49
CA ALA A 199 -0.49 -8.69 -2.75
C ALA A 199 0.90 -9.31 -2.95
N PRO A 200 1.26 -10.37 -2.19
CA PRO A 200 2.58 -10.95 -2.26
C PRO A 200 2.87 -11.38 -3.69
N VAL A 201 4.11 -11.19 -4.13
CA VAL A 201 4.52 -11.50 -5.50
C VAL A 201 4.98 -12.94 -5.60
N ILE A 202 4.44 -13.65 -6.58
CA ILE A 202 5.01 -14.90 -7.09
C ILE A 202 5.72 -14.58 -8.40
N TRP A 203 7.04 -14.50 -8.35
CA TRP A 203 7.87 -14.14 -9.49
C TRP A 203 8.39 -15.39 -10.21
N VAL A 204 7.93 -15.61 -11.44
CA VAL A 204 8.35 -16.69 -12.33
C VAL A 204 9.29 -16.15 -13.40
N ALA A 205 10.59 -16.26 -13.14
CA ALA A 205 11.65 -15.88 -14.06
C ALA A 205 12.10 -17.06 -14.93
N HIS A 206 12.46 -16.79 -16.18
CA HIS A 206 13.11 -17.76 -17.04
C HIS A 206 14.20 -17.14 -17.91
N THR A 207 15.26 -17.90 -18.21
CA THR A 207 16.32 -17.37 -19.08
C THR A 207 15.91 -17.46 -20.54
N THR A 208 16.06 -16.35 -21.27
CA THR A 208 15.63 -16.23 -22.68
C THR A 208 16.75 -16.60 -23.64
N HIS A 209 17.99 -16.49 -23.18
CA HIS A 209 19.18 -16.91 -23.90
C HIS A 209 20.04 -17.70 -22.92
N TYR A 210 20.51 -18.88 -23.37
CA TYR A 210 21.68 -19.64 -22.88
C TYR A 210 21.50 -21.11 -23.27
N ARG A 211 22.35 -21.62 -24.20
CA ARG A 211 22.20 -22.96 -24.82
C ARG A 211 20.80 -23.15 -25.45
N GLY A 212 20.54 -24.34 -25.99
CA GLY A 212 19.19 -24.69 -26.49
C GLY A 212 18.18 -24.85 -25.33
N GLY A 213 16.90 -24.65 -25.62
CA GLY A 213 15.80 -24.88 -24.66
C GLY A 213 15.09 -23.62 -24.14
N SER A 214 15.60 -22.41 -24.42
CA SER A 214 15.04 -21.17 -23.86
C SER A 214 13.62 -20.85 -24.35
N ALA A 215 13.27 -21.24 -25.58
CA ALA A 215 11.89 -21.10 -26.07
C ALA A 215 10.92 -21.99 -25.29
N GLU A 216 11.35 -23.20 -24.93
CA GLU A 216 10.58 -24.11 -24.09
C GLU A 216 10.50 -23.63 -22.64
N PHE A 217 11.52 -22.93 -22.13
CA PHE A 217 11.47 -22.29 -20.81
C PHE A 217 10.41 -21.21 -20.73
N ALA A 218 10.23 -20.41 -21.78
CA ALA A 218 9.16 -19.40 -21.83
C ALA A 218 7.77 -20.04 -21.75
N VAL A 219 7.54 -21.13 -22.50
CA VAL A 219 6.28 -21.88 -22.42
C VAL A 219 6.08 -22.48 -21.02
N ALA A 220 7.13 -23.08 -20.44
CA ALA A 220 7.04 -23.66 -19.09
C ALA A 220 6.79 -22.62 -18.00
N ALA A 221 7.39 -21.42 -18.11
CA ALA A 221 7.14 -20.29 -17.23
C ALA A 221 5.67 -19.83 -17.34
N ALA A 222 5.15 -19.70 -18.55
CA ALA A 222 3.75 -19.32 -18.77
C ALA A 222 2.77 -20.39 -18.23
N THR A 223 3.07 -21.68 -18.39
CA THR A 223 2.29 -22.77 -17.79
C THR A 223 2.31 -22.68 -16.27
N MET A 224 3.49 -22.53 -15.68
CA MET A 224 3.67 -22.42 -14.23
C MET A 224 2.92 -21.22 -13.66
N ALA A 225 3.00 -20.06 -14.32
CA ALA A 225 2.31 -18.85 -13.88
C ALA A 225 0.79 -19.02 -13.86
N ARG A 226 0.20 -19.64 -14.90
CA ARG A 226 -1.24 -19.95 -14.92
C ARG A 226 -1.65 -20.88 -13.79
N GLU A 227 -0.88 -21.94 -13.54
CA GLU A 227 -1.17 -22.87 -12.46
C GLU A 227 -1.01 -22.23 -11.07
N LEU A 228 0.02 -21.40 -10.86
CA LEU A 228 0.23 -20.70 -9.60
C LEU A 228 -0.85 -19.65 -9.34
N ALA A 229 -1.25 -18.87 -10.35
CA ALA A 229 -2.32 -17.89 -10.20
C ALA A 229 -3.66 -18.55 -9.82
N ALA A 230 -3.93 -19.76 -10.33
CA ALA A 230 -5.12 -20.52 -9.97
C ALA A 230 -5.09 -21.06 -8.52
N VAL A 231 -3.90 -21.32 -7.97
CA VAL A 231 -3.71 -21.83 -6.60
C VAL A 231 -3.60 -20.69 -5.57
N HIS A 232 -3.10 -19.53 -5.99
CA HIS A 232 -2.83 -18.36 -5.16
C HIS A 232 -3.59 -17.13 -5.69
N PRO A 233 -4.93 -17.07 -5.52
CA PRO A 233 -5.74 -15.98 -6.06
C PRO A 233 -5.44 -14.61 -5.43
N ASP A 234 -4.87 -14.60 -4.22
CA ASP A 234 -4.54 -13.39 -3.46
C ASP A 234 -3.10 -12.90 -3.71
N ALA A 235 -2.34 -13.57 -4.59
CA ALA A 235 -0.97 -13.22 -4.95
C ALA A 235 -0.90 -12.70 -6.39
N GLU A 236 -0.02 -11.73 -6.65
CA GLU A 236 0.27 -11.31 -8.01
C GLU A 236 1.35 -12.23 -8.63
N VAL A 237 1.05 -12.83 -9.77
CA VAL A 237 2.00 -13.69 -10.49
C VAL A 237 2.64 -12.92 -11.65
N ILE A 238 3.95 -12.69 -11.56
CA ILE A 238 4.74 -11.96 -12.56
C ILE A 238 5.62 -12.95 -13.34
N VAL A 239 5.65 -12.84 -14.67
CA VAL A 239 6.55 -13.63 -15.52
C VAL A 239 7.60 -12.73 -16.17
N SER A 240 8.88 -13.07 -16.01
CA SER A 240 9.99 -12.30 -16.59
C SER A 240 10.92 -13.18 -17.42
N GLY A 241 11.18 -12.75 -18.66
CA GLY A 241 12.24 -13.31 -19.48
C GLY A 241 13.56 -12.57 -19.23
N LEU A 242 14.60 -13.31 -18.83
CA LEU A 242 15.91 -12.76 -18.45
C LEU A 242 16.95 -13.11 -19.50
N HIS A 243 17.42 -12.10 -20.23
CA HIS A 243 18.51 -12.24 -21.20
C HIS A 243 19.86 -12.32 -20.47
N GLY A 244 20.13 -11.38 -19.56
CA GLY A 244 21.35 -11.31 -18.76
C GLY A 244 21.05 -11.29 -17.26
N LYS A 245 22.11 -11.25 -16.45
CA LYS A 245 21.96 -11.10 -14.99
C LYS A 245 21.47 -9.71 -14.60
N ALA A 246 21.70 -8.69 -15.45
CA ALA A 246 21.22 -7.32 -15.23
C ALA A 246 19.69 -7.25 -15.17
N ASP A 247 18.98 -7.99 -16.03
CA ASP A 247 17.51 -8.03 -16.06
C ASP A 247 16.93 -8.58 -14.73
N PHE A 248 17.65 -9.50 -14.08
CA PHE A 248 17.26 -10.02 -12.77
C PHE A 248 17.37 -8.92 -11.70
N ILE A 249 18.43 -8.11 -11.74
CA ILE A 249 18.62 -7.00 -10.80
C ILE A 249 17.59 -5.89 -11.06
N GLU A 250 17.35 -5.53 -12.31
CA GLU A 250 16.36 -4.50 -12.68
C GLU A 250 14.97 -4.85 -12.16
N GLN A 251 14.54 -6.12 -12.32
CA GLN A 251 13.24 -6.56 -11.80
C GLN A 251 13.19 -6.53 -10.26
N LEU A 252 14.27 -6.87 -9.56
CA LEU A 252 14.34 -6.76 -8.10
C LEU A 252 14.29 -5.32 -7.63
N THR A 253 15.01 -4.42 -8.30
CA THR A 253 15.01 -2.99 -8.00
C THR A 253 13.59 -2.43 -8.14
N ARG A 254 12.91 -2.74 -9.25
CA ARG A 254 11.52 -2.33 -9.47
C ARG A 254 10.59 -2.81 -8.35
N LEU A 255 10.65 -4.08 -7.98
CA LEU A 255 9.79 -4.62 -6.91
C LEU A 255 10.07 -3.93 -5.57
N THR A 256 11.35 -3.62 -5.29
CA THR A 256 11.75 -2.94 -4.05
C THR A 256 11.25 -1.48 -4.02
N GLU A 257 11.39 -0.76 -5.14
CA GLU A 257 10.90 0.63 -5.28
C GLU A 257 9.37 0.72 -5.19
N GLU A 258 8.66 -0.30 -5.66
CA GLU A 258 7.21 -0.43 -5.55
C GLU A 258 6.76 -0.94 -4.17
N GLY A 259 7.68 -1.21 -3.23
CA GLY A 259 7.36 -1.74 -1.89
C GLY A 259 6.76 -3.15 -1.92
N ARG A 260 7.08 -3.95 -2.94
CA ARG A 260 6.54 -5.30 -3.17
C ARG A 260 7.44 -6.37 -2.58
N GLU A 261 6.85 -7.26 -1.79
CA GLU A 261 7.54 -8.44 -1.29
C GLU A 261 7.26 -9.68 -2.14
N ILE A 262 8.27 -10.54 -2.27
CA ILE A 262 8.23 -11.80 -3.01
C ILE A 262 7.92 -12.94 -2.03
N ASP A 263 6.79 -13.61 -2.21
CA ASP A 263 6.49 -14.85 -1.47
C ASP A 263 7.12 -16.06 -2.15
N GLN A 264 7.15 -16.09 -3.49
CA GLN A 264 7.77 -17.19 -4.23
C GLN A 264 8.62 -16.68 -5.39
N LEU A 265 9.89 -17.08 -5.41
CA LEU A 265 10.78 -16.91 -6.56
C LEU A 265 10.91 -18.25 -7.30
N HIS A 266 10.48 -18.33 -8.55
CA HIS A 266 10.76 -19.46 -9.43
C HIS A 266 11.73 -19.03 -10.53
N LEU A 267 12.86 -19.75 -10.68
CA LEU A 267 13.83 -19.46 -11.74
C LEU A 267 14.08 -20.70 -12.61
N ILE A 268 13.60 -20.63 -13.84
CA ILE A 268 13.77 -21.64 -14.89
C ILE A 268 15.01 -21.30 -15.72
N SER A 269 16.03 -22.14 -15.65
CA SER A 269 17.30 -21.86 -16.30
C SER A 269 18.11 -23.14 -16.57
N HIS A 270 19.23 -22.97 -17.26
CA HIS A 270 20.33 -23.92 -17.13
C HIS A 270 21.15 -23.58 -15.88
N SER A 271 21.99 -24.52 -15.45
CA SER A 271 22.87 -24.34 -14.30
C SER A 271 24.34 -24.55 -14.64
N GLY A 272 25.18 -23.75 -13.97
CA GLY A 272 26.63 -23.85 -13.91
C GLY A 272 27.11 -24.22 -12.52
N MET A 273 28.36 -23.88 -12.22
CA MET A 273 28.99 -24.22 -10.93
C MET A 273 28.33 -23.51 -9.74
N TYR A 274 27.91 -22.24 -9.93
CA TYR A 274 27.36 -21.39 -8.87
C TYR A 274 25.86 -21.12 -9.03
N GLY A 275 25.13 -22.02 -9.72
CA GLY A 275 23.68 -21.92 -9.86
C GLY A 275 23.20 -21.56 -11.27
N PRO A 276 22.15 -20.73 -11.41
CA PRO A 276 21.56 -20.32 -12.69
C PRO A 276 22.57 -19.68 -13.65
N MET A 277 22.38 -19.92 -14.96
CA MET A 277 23.18 -19.35 -16.05
C MET A 277 22.32 -18.43 -16.91
N PHE A 278 22.86 -17.26 -17.22
CA PHE A 278 22.26 -16.22 -18.07
C PHE A 278 23.16 -15.96 -19.30
N GLY A 279 22.72 -15.07 -20.19
CA GLY A 279 23.49 -14.62 -21.34
C GLY A 279 23.52 -15.65 -22.47
N SER A 280 24.70 -15.92 -23.04
CA SER A 280 24.85 -16.86 -24.15
C SER A 280 25.94 -17.89 -23.88
N THR A 281 26.12 -18.85 -24.78
CA THR A 281 27.29 -19.76 -24.69
C THR A 281 28.61 -19.07 -24.97
N ASP A 282 28.57 -18.00 -25.77
CA ASP A 282 29.76 -17.22 -26.14
C ASP A 282 30.10 -16.21 -25.03
N TRP A 283 29.07 -15.69 -24.37
CA TRP A 283 29.16 -14.75 -23.24
C TRP A 283 28.32 -15.27 -22.07
N PRO A 284 28.80 -16.29 -21.34
CA PRO A 284 28.08 -16.88 -20.23
C PRO A 284 28.09 -15.95 -19.01
N GLU A 285 26.92 -15.73 -18.44
CA GLU A 285 26.76 -14.93 -17.23
C GLU A 285 26.26 -15.79 -16.07
N GLN A 286 26.76 -15.48 -14.87
CA GLN A 286 26.34 -16.10 -13.63
C GLN A 286 26.65 -15.13 -12.49
N PHE A 287 25.76 -15.04 -11.51
CA PHE A 287 26.06 -14.37 -10.25
C PHE A 287 27.07 -15.19 -9.46
N SER A 288 28.15 -14.53 -9.03
CA SER A 288 29.13 -15.10 -8.12
C SER A 288 28.54 -15.27 -6.71
N PRO A 289 29.13 -16.12 -5.85
CA PRO A 289 28.72 -16.23 -4.45
C PRO A 289 28.80 -14.90 -3.67
N HIS A 290 29.69 -13.99 -4.07
CA HIS A 290 29.77 -12.66 -3.47
C HIS A 290 28.58 -11.79 -3.88
N GLU A 291 28.26 -11.74 -5.18
CA GLU A 291 27.09 -11.00 -5.68
C GLU A 291 25.80 -11.47 -5.03
N TRP A 292 25.60 -12.79 -4.87
CA TRP A 292 24.44 -13.31 -4.14
C TRP A 292 24.39 -12.84 -2.68
N ARG A 293 25.51 -12.84 -1.97
CA ARG A 293 25.57 -12.40 -0.56
C ARG A 293 25.37 -10.90 -0.37
N SER A 294 25.74 -10.11 -1.37
CA SER A 294 25.58 -8.66 -1.35
C SER A 294 24.23 -8.20 -1.89
N MET A 295 23.43 -9.12 -2.44
CA MET A 295 22.11 -8.83 -2.98
C MET A 295 21.07 -8.82 -1.85
N THR A 296 20.12 -7.89 -1.93
CA THR A 296 18.92 -7.91 -1.12
C THR A 296 17.76 -8.31 -2.03
N ILE A 297 17.02 -9.34 -1.62
CA ILE A 297 15.78 -9.76 -2.27
C ILE A 297 14.66 -9.52 -1.26
N PRO A 298 13.62 -8.74 -1.59
CA PRO A 298 12.55 -8.40 -0.66
C PRO A 298 11.62 -9.60 -0.49
N PHE A 299 12.04 -10.66 0.20
CA PHE A 299 11.19 -11.79 0.50
C PHE A 299 10.19 -11.47 1.62
N THR A 300 8.98 -12.04 1.52
CA THR A 300 8.06 -12.10 2.67
C THR A 300 8.67 -12.95 3.79
N ALA A 301 8.11 -12.87 5.00
CA ALA A 301 8.52 -13.73 6.12
C ALA A 301 8.36 -15.24 5.84
N SER A 302 7.45 -15.63 4.94
CA SER A 302 7.22 -17.01 4.48
C SER A 302 7.91 -17.34 3.16
N GLY A 303 8.77 -16.45 2.67
CA GLY A 303 9.35 -16.49 1.34
C GLY A 303 10.01 -17.82 0.97
N ARG A 304 9.90 -18.20 -0.31
CA ARG A 304 10.44 -19.46 -0.84
C ARG A 304 11.08 -19.25 -2.22
N ALA A 305 12.13 -20.01 -2.50
CA ALA A 305 12.80 -19.98 -3.80
C ALA A 305 12.84 -21.37 -4.45
N TYR A 306 12.64 -21.44 -5.76
CA TYR A 306 12.56 -22.67 -6.54
C TYR A 306 13.45 -22.57 -7.78
N PHE A 307 14.48 -23.40 -7.84
CA PHE A 307 15.46 -23.39 -8.91
C PHE A 307 15.25 -24.58 -9.85
N HIS A 308 14.50 -24.31 -10.91
CA HIS A 308 14.14 -25.26 -11.96
C HIS A 308 15.29 -25.40 -12.97
N ALA A 309 16.40 -25.96 -12.53
CA ALA A 309 17.58 -26.21 -13.35
C ALA A 309 18.29 -27.51 -12.93
N CYS A 310 19.25 -27.97 -13.71
CA CYS A 310 19.94 -29.23 -13.46
C CYS A 310 20.76 -29.18 -12.14
N ARG A 311 20.65 -30.19 -11.28
CA ARG A 311 21.53 -30.39 -10.10
C ARG A 311 21.61 -29.21 -9.12
N THR A 312 20.62 -28.33 -9.10
CA THR A 312 20.59 -27.16 -8.19
C THR A 312 20.47 -27.54 -6.72
N ALA A 313 19.91 -28.71 -6.41
CA ALA A 313 19.76 -29.19 -5.03
C ALA A 313 21.09 -29.44 -4.30
N ARG A 314 22.21 -29.65 -5.03
CA ARG A 314 23.43 -30.16 -4.41
C ARG A 314 24.20 -29.10 -3.61
N TRP A 315 24.28 -27.89 -4.15
CA TRP A 315 25.08 -26.81 -3.58
C TRP A 315 24.34 -25.48 -3.62
N PHE A 316 23.65 -25.18 -4.72
CA PHE A 316 23.08 -23.87 -4.92
C PHE A 316 21.84 -23.60 -4.05
N ALA A 317 20.86 -24.52 -4.00
CA ALA A 317 19.69 -24.34 -3.16
C ALA A 317 20.04 -24.21 -1.65
N PRO A 318 20.90 -25.06 -1.05
CA PRO A 318 21.38 -24.86 0.32
C PRO A 318 22.10 -23.53 0.52
N PHE A 319 23.01 -23.16 -0.40
CA PHE A 319 23.71 -21.88 -0.35
C PHE A 319 22.73 -20.70 -0.36
N PHE A 320 21.74 -20.71 -1.28
CA PHE A 320 20.75 -19.66 -1.40
C PHE A 320 19.87 -19.57 -0.15
N ALA A 321 19.42 -20.70 0.40
CA ALA A 321 18.63 -20.75 1.63
C ALA A 321 19.36 -20.06 2.80
N ASN A 322 20.65 -20.37 2.97
CA ASN A 322 21.47 -19.76 4.02
C ASN A 322 21.75 -18.28 3.79
N VAL A 323 21.93 -17.84 2.54
CA VAL A 323 22.21 -16.43 2.23
C VAL A 323 21.00 -15.54 2.46
N PHE A 324 19.81 -16.00 2.08
CA PHE A 324 18.59 -15.18 2.10
C PHE A 324 17.64 -15.51 3.24
N GLY A 325 17.94 -16.52 4.07
CA GLY A 325 17.10 -16.91 5.20
C GLY A 325 15.75 -17.52 4.79
N VAL A 326 15.62 -18.02 3.56
CA VAL A 326 14.36 -18.57 3.01
C VAL A 326 14.48 -20.05 2.66
N SER A 327 13.35 -20.76 2.59
CA SER A 327 13.35 -22.14 2.08
C SER A 327 13.67 -22.16 0.59
N ALA A 328 14.63 -22.98 0.17
CA ALA A 328 15.01 -23.12 -1.24
C ALA A 328 14.81 -24.56 -1.75
N PHE A 329 14.35 -24.69 -2.99
CA PHE A 329 14.07 -25.96 -3.64
C PHE A 329 14.91 -26.10 -4.90
N GLY A 330 15.52 -27.28 -5.10
CA GLY A 330 16.31 -27.56 -6.30
C GLY A 330 16.12 -28.98 -6.82
N ASN A 331 16.51 -29.21 -8.08
CA ASN A 331 16.47 -30.56 -8.66
C ASN A 331 17.74 -31.34 -8.35
N ARG A 332 17.60 -32.64 -8.11
CA ARG A 332 18.72 -33.53 -7.78
C ARG A 332 19.56 -33.84 -9.01
N ASN A 333 18.91 -34.10 -10.14
CA ASN A 333 19.51 -34.54 -11.39
C ASN A 333 19.28 -33.53 -12.52
N TYR A 334 19.42 -34.01 -13.75
CA TYR A 334 19.18 -33.23 -14.95
C TYR A 334 17.69 -33.08 -15.20
N THR A 335 17.29 -31.87 -15.53
CA THR A 335 15.93 -31.54 -15.91
C THR A 335 15.68 -31.81 -17.40
N THR A 336 14.42 -31.99 -17.76
CA THR A 336 13.96 -32.13 -19.15
C THR A 336 12.59 -31.53 -19.32
N VAL A 337 12.33 -31.02 -20.52
CA VAL A 337 11.00 -30.59 -20.93
C VAL A 337 10.09 -31.82 -21.10
N SER A 338 8.85 -31.71 -20.64
CA SER A 338 7.79 -32.72 -20.68
C SER A 338 6.44 -32.06 -20.93
N THR A 339 5.49 -32.76 -21.57
CA THR A 339 4.08 -32.32 -21.68
C THR A 339 3.25 -32.70 -20.45
N ARG A 340 3.86 -33.33 -19.46
CA ARG A 340 3.21 -33.68 -18.18
C ARG A 340 4.12 -33.33 -17.01
N LYS A 341 3.52 -32.86 -15.92
CA LYS A 341 4.22 -32.51 -14.68
C LYS A 341 4.66 -33.71 -13.84
N ASP A 342 3.90 -34.81 -13.89
CA ASP A 342 4.05 -35.97 -13.00
C ASP A 342 4.99 -37.06 -13.54
N ARG A 343 5.24 -37.07 -14.86
CA ARG A 343 6.09 -38.06 -15.54
C ARG A 343 6.60 -37.53 -16.86
N PHE A 344 7.65 -38.16 -17.39
CA PHE A 344 8.13 -37.81 -18.71
C PHE A 344 7.10 -38.16 -19.79
N SER A 345 6.74 -37.16 -20.59
CA SER A 345 5.97 -37.32 -21.81
C SER A 345 6.59 -36.44 -22.90
N TRP A 346 6.90 -37.05 -24.04
CA TRP A 346 7.67 -36.40 -25.10
C TRP A 346 6.89 -35.27 -25.77
N ALA A 347 7.49 -34.08 -25.82
CA ALA A 347 6.85 -32.86 -26.32
C ALA A 347 6.74 -32.76 -27.85
N GLY A 348 7.30 -33.70 -28.60
CA GLY A 348 7.32 -33.67 -30.06
C GLY A 348 8.57 -32.99 -30.62
N ARG A 349 8.57 -32.75 -31.94
CA ARG A 349 9.68 -32.10 -32.65
C ARG A 349 9.69 -30.57 -32.54
N ARG A 350 8.55 -29.97 -32.16
CA ARG A 350 8.36 -28.52 -31.98
C ARG A 350 7.77 -28.25 -30.59
N PRO A 351 8.54 -28.52 -29.52
CA PRO A 351 8.05 -28.38 -28.15
C PRO A 351 7.54 -26.97 -27.84
N ALA A 352 8.20 -25.92 -28.34
CA ALA A 352 7.79 -24.53 -28.11
C ALA A 352 6.41 -24.16 -28.71
N SER A 353 5.80 -25.00 -29.55
CA SER A 353 4.43 -24.77 -30.05
C SER A 353 3.35 -25.41 -29.17
N ARG A 354 3.72 -25.96 -28.01
CA ARG A 354 2.77 -26.53 -27.05
C ARG A 354 2.18 -25.44 -26.17
N THR A 355 0.93 -25.63 -25.73
CA THR A 355 0.28 -24.76 -24.75
C THR A 355 0.87 -24.95 -23.36
N ASP A 356 1.16 -26.21 -23.01
CA ASP A 356 1.63 -26.59 -21.69
C ASP A 356 2.93 -27.39 -21.78
N LEU A 357 3.95 -26.91 -21.08
CA LEU A 357 5.20 -27.59 -20.88
C LEU A 357 5.63 -27.51 -19.42
N TYR A 358 6.35 -28.53 -18.99
CA TYR A 358 6.88 -28.66 -17.65
C TYR A 358 8.36 -29.00 -17.70
N LEU A 359 9.14 -28.40 -16.81
CA LEU A 359 10.54 -28.75 -16.61
C LEU A 359 10.64 -29.70 -15.42
N ILE A 360 10.91 -30.99 -15.68
CA ILE A 360 10.90 -32.04 -14.66
C ILE A 360 12.28 -32.68 -14.49
N ASP A 361 12.63 -33.08 -13.27
CA ASP A 361 13.73 -34.01 -13.01
C ASP A 361 13.25 -35.44 -13.26
N THR A 362 13.93 -36.18 -14.12
CA THR A 362 13.64 -37.61 -14.33
C THR A 362 14.93 -38.34 -14.72
N PRO A 363 15.06 -39.66 -14.43
CA PRO A 363 16.21 -40.44 -14.90
C PRO A 363 16.41 -40.26 -16.42
N GLY A 364 17.66 -40.16 -16.85
CA GLY A 364 17.97 -39.96 -18.26
C GLY A 364 19.40 -40.36 -18.57
N ARG A 365 19.82 -40.21 -19.83
CA ARG A 365 21.14 -40.66 -20.28
C ARG A 365 22.30 -40.08 -19.47
N LYS A 366 22.22 -38.79 -19.14
CA LYS A 366 23.27 -38.07 -18.41
C LYS A 366 23.36 -38.45 -16.92
N SER A 367 22.29 -38.97 -16.33
CA SER A 367 22.26 -39.38 -14.92
C SER A 367 22.40 -40.90 -14.73
N HIS A 368 21.85 -41.71 -15.62
CA HIS A 368 21.71 -43.17 -15.45
C HIS A 368 22.05 -43.98 -16.71
N GLY A 369 22.78 -43.39 -17.66
CA GLY A 369 23.22 -44.07 -18.88
C GLY A 369 22.07 -44.53 -19.80
N LEU A 370 22.32 -45.54 -20.63
CA LEU A 370 21.35 -46.02 -21.61
C LEU A 370 20.05 -46.55 -20.98
N LEU A 371 20.16 -47.24 -19.84
CA LEU A 371 19.00 -47.70 -19.08
C LEU A 371 18.13 -46.54 -18.56
N GLY A 372 18.77 -45.44 -18.12
CA GLY A 372 18.07 -44.21 -17.77
C GLY A 372 17.29 -43.60 -18.93
N ALA A 373 17.88 -43.59 -20.12
CA ALA A 373 17.21 -43.10 -21.32
C ALA A 373 16.00 -43.95 -21.68
N ALA A 374 16.12 -45.29 -21.64
CA ALA A 374 15.00 -46.19 -21.87
C ALA A 374 13.86 -45.97 -20.85
N ARG A 375 14.20 -45.92 -19.55
CA ARG A 375 13.24 -45.66 -18.47
C ARG A 375 12.50 -44.33 -18.65
N LYS A 376 13.21 -43.28 -19.03
CA LYS A 376 12.62 -41.97 -19.34
C LYS A 376 11.49 -42.09 -20.35
N TYR A 377 11.79 -42.66 -21.53
CA TYR A 377 10.83 -42.77 -22.62
C TYR A 377 9.72 -43.81 -22.37
N LEU A 378 9.88 -44.69 -21.38
CA LEU A 378 8.80 -45.53 -20.85
C LEU A 378 7.86 -44.80 -19.88
N GLY A 379 8.05 -43.49 -19.67
CA GLY A 379 7.17 -42.66 -18.84
C GLY A 379 7.55 -42.64 -17.36
N ALA A 380 8.85 -42.61 -17.07
CA ALA A 380 9.36 -42.49 -15.70
C ALA A 380 8.74 -41.27 -14.97
N ALA A 381 8.41 -41.47 -13.70
CA ALA A 381 7.88 -40.42 -12.84
C ALA A 381 8.86 -39.24 -12.72
N ALA A 382 8.31 -38.05 -12.50
CA ALA A 382 9.08 -36.88 -12.13
C ALA A 382 9.56 -37.02 -10.69
N ASN A 383 10.82 -36.72 -10.44
CA ASN A 383 11.36 -36.60 -9.09
C ASN A 383 10.97 -35.21 -8.54
N PRO A 384 10.44 -35.12 -7.32
CA PRO A 384 10.16 -33.83 -6.70
C PRO A 384 11.47 -33.07 -6.42
N PRO A 385 11.44 -31.73 -6.42
CA PRO A 385 12.58 -30.93 -5.99
C PRO A 385 12.87 -31.16 -4.50
N LEU A 386 14.14 -31.09 -4.12
CA LEU A 386 14.60 -31.25 -2.75
C LEU A 386 14.57 -29.91 -2.03
N LEU A 387 13.98 -29.89 -0.83
CA LEU A 387 13.98 -28.75 0.09
C LEU A 387 15.34 -28.60 0.76
N SER A 388 15.80 -27.35 0.87
CA SER A 388 16.89 -26.89 1.71
C SER A 388 16.35 -25.78 2.62
N THR A 389 16.51 -25.93 3.92
CA THR A 389 16.16 -24.91 4.91
C THR A 389 17.41 -24.12 5.31
N PRO A 390 17.26 -22.87 5.76
CA PRO A 390 18.38 -22.14 6.37
C PRO A 390 18.91 -22.89 7.60
N ASP A 391 20.22 -22.83 7.82
CA ASP A 391 20.90 -23.40 9.00
C ASP A 391 20.62 -22.63 10.30
#